data_AF-A0A7R9PA97-F1
#
_entry.id   AF-A0A7R9PA97-F1
#
_cell.length_a   1.000
_cell.length_b   1.000
_cell.length_c   1.000
_cell.angle_alpha   90.00
_cell.angle_beta   90.00
_cell.angle_gamma   90.00
#
_symmetry.space_group_name_H-M   'P 1'
#
loop_
_entity.id
_entity.type
_entity.pdbx_description
1 polymer ?
#
loop_
_entity_poly.entity_id
_entity_poly.type
_entity_poly.pdbx_seq_one_letter_code
_entity_poly.pdbx_strand_id
1 'polypeptide(L)'
;MPLKVPWAPYWAHINEGWKRRHQPNVLFLFYEDINKDLPSTVRKVAQFLNKSLSEEQVAQMSKHLNIENFRRNPAVNMDFLKEVGLLNSGEQSFIRKDGLSKELQNCLETYWAPYLDGVMNAWLHLFYDPYTRPMFSYFIQSRR
;
A
#
# COMPACT_ATOMS: atom_id res chain seq x y z
N MET A 1 28.31 -4.20 -10.85
CA MET A 1 27.64 -4.72 -9.64
C MET A 1 26.14 -4.67 -9.89
N PRO A 2 25.36 -5.72 -9.57
CA PRO A 2 23.91 -5.62 -9.61
C PRO A 2 23.45 -4.54 -8.61
N LEU A 3 22.49 -3.71 -9.01
CA LEU A 3 21.90 -2.68 -8.16
C LEU A 3 21.27 -3.35 -6.94
N LYS A 4 21.82 -3.08 -5.74
CA LYS A 4 21.23 -3.52 -4.48
C LYS A 4 20.18 -2.49 -4.07
N VAL A 5 18.92 -2.92 -4.05
CA VAL A 5 17.80 -2.10 -3.56
C VAL A 5 17.64 -2.36 -2.05
N PRO A 6 17.51 -1.32 -1.20
CA PRO A 6 17.23 -1.50 0.22
C PRO A 6 15.96 -2.32 0.46
N TRP A 7 15.96 -3.17 1.50
CA TRP A 7 14.84 -4.02 1.91
C TRP A 7 14.31 -5.00 0.84
N ALA A 8 15.11 -5.29 -0.19
CA ALA A 8 14.85 -6.35 -1.15
C ALA A 8 15.26 -7.75 -0.60
N PRO A 9 14.64 -8.85 -1.06
CA PRO A 9 13.64 -8.92 -2.14
C PRO A 9 12.19 -8.71 -1.66
N TYR A 10 11.44 -7.88 -2.39
CA TYR A 10 10.06 -7.47 -2.10
C TYR A 10 9.09 -8.64 -1.83
N TRP A 11 9.10 -9.65 -2.70
CA TRP A 11 8.19 -10.82 -2.58
C TRP A 11 8.46 -11.67 -1.35
N ALA A 12 9.72 -11.76 -0.90
CA ALA A 12 10.03 -12.48 0.33
C ALA A 12 9.49 -11.74 1.56
N HIS A 13 9.61 -10.40 1.56
CA HIS A 13 9.09 -9.54 2.62
C HIS A 13 7.57 -9.67 2.78
N ILE A 14 6.84 -9.70 1.67
CA ILE A 14 5.38 -9.94 1.65
C ILE A 14 5.06 -11.34 2.17
N ASN A 15 5.77 -12.36 1.69
CA ASN A 15 5.51 -13.75 2.07
C ASN A 15 5.71 -14.00 3.56
N GLU A 16 6.74 -13.38 4.15
CA GLU A 16 6.94 -13.45 5.60
C GLU A 16 5.73 -12.92 6.37
N GLY A 17 5.23 -11.74 6.01
CA GLY A 17 4.03 -11.17 6.63
C GLY A 17 2.79 -12.03 6.40
N TRP A 18 2.60 -12.56 5.19
CA TRP A 18 1.47 -13.42 4.83
C TRP A 18 1.42 -14.72 5.65
N LYS A 19 2.57 -15.35 5.90
CA LYS A 19 2.67 -16.54 6.76
C LYS A 19 2.29 -16.27 8.21
N ARG A 20 2.50 -15.04 8.69
CA ARG A 20 2.18 -14.62 10.07
C ARG A 20 0.79 -14.02 10.23
N ARG A 21 0.00 -13.86 9.15
CA ARG A 21 -1.28 -13.12 9.15
C ARG A 21 -2.33 -13.64 10.12
N HIS A 22 -2.24 -14.91 10.53
CA HIS A 22 -3.17 -15.54 11.47
C HIS A 22 -2.69 -15.48 12.92
N GLN A 23 -1.53 -14.86 13.19
CA GLN A 23 -1.08 -14.65 14.56
C GLN A 23 -1.96 -13.58 15.23
N PRO A 24 -2.37 -13.79 16.50
CA PRO A 24 -3.33 -12.92 17.17
C PRO A 24 -2.84 -11.47 17.35
N ASN A 25 -1.52 -11.27 17.31
CA ASN A 25 -0.85 -9.98 17.45
C ASN A 25 -0.35 -9.41 16.10
N VAL A 26 -0.85 -9.90 14.97
CA VAL A 26 -0.52 -9.41 13.63
C VAL A 26 -1.80 -9.05 12.88
N LEU A 27 -1.93 -7.78 12.47
CA LEU A 27 -2.98 -7.34 11.57
C LEU A 27 -2.41 -7.11 10.17
N PHE A 28 -2.77 -7.99 9.23
CA PHE A 28 -2.38 -7.84 7.83
C PHE A 28 -3.42 -7.00 7.08
N LEU A 29 -2.99 -5.92 6.43
CA LEU A 29 -3.84 -4.97 5.69
C LEU A 29 -3.35 -4.79 4.26
N PHE A 30 -4.28 -4.45 3.38
CA PHE A 30 -4.02 -4.09 1.99
C PHE A 30 -4.24 -2.59 1.82
N TYR A 31 -3.34 -1.94 1.09
CA TYR A 31 -3.46 -0.51 0.80
C TYR A 31 -4.72 -0.20 -0.01
N GLU A 32 -5.08 -1.08 -0.94
CA GLU A 32 -6.26 -0.95 -1.79
C GLU A 32 -7.56 -1.00 -0.97
N ASP A 33 -7.61 -1.82 0.07
CA ASP A 33 -8.77 -1.88 0.98
C ASP A 33 -8.88 -0.60 1.82
N ILE A 34 -7.75 -0.03 2.25
CA ILE A 34 -7.70 1.26 2.94
C ILE A 34 -8.24 2.37 2.04
N ASN A 35 -7.81 2.40 0.78
CA ASN A 35 -8.23 3.42 -0.17
C ASN A 35 -9.70 3.27 -0.58
N LYS A 36 -10.18 2.02 -0.70
CA LYS A 36 -11.57 1.71 -1.07
C LYS A 36 -12.56 2.06 0.04
N ASP A 37 -12.24 1.70 1.29
CA ASP A 37 -13.11 1.93 2.45
C ASP A 37 -12.28 2.19 3.71
N LEU A 38 -11.87 3.46 3.85
CA LEU A 38 -11.10 3.93 4.99
C LEU A 38 -11.87 3.79 6.32
N PRO A 39 -13.17 4.17 6.44
CA PRO A 39 -13.94 3.96 7.67
C PRO A 39 -13.95 2.51 8.15
N SER A 40 -14.19 1.54 7.26
CA SER A 40 -14.16 0.12 7.63
C SER A 40 -12.77 -0.32 8.08
N THR A 41 -11.72 0.18 7.44
CA THR A 41 -10.35 -0.13 7.87
C THR A 41 -10.01 0.49 9.23
N VAL A 42 -10.45 1.72 9.51
CA VAL A 42 -10.31 2.35 10.83
C VAL A 42 -10.98 1.51 11.91
N ARG A 43 -12.21 1.02 11.68
CA ARG A 43 -12.90 0.13 12.62
C ARG A 43 -12.15 -1.18 12.82
N LYS A 44 -11.62 -1.79 11.73
CA LYS A 44 -10.83 -3.03 11.79
C LYS A 44 -9.57 -2.86 12.64
N VAL A 45 -8.84 -1.75 12.46
CA VAL A 45 -7.65 -1.43 13.27
C VAL A 45 -8.01 -1.18 14.72
N ALA A 46 -9.08 -0.43 14.99
CA ALA A 46 -9.54 -0.17 16.35
C ALA A 46 -9.90 -1.47 17.09
N GLN A 47 -10.66 -2.36 16.44
CA GLN A 47 -11.01 -3.68 16.98
C GLN A 47 -9.76 -4.51 17.30
N PHE A 48 -8.78 -4.56 16.39
CA PHE A 48 -7.52 -5.26 16.62
C PHE A 48 -6.73 -4.71 17.83
N LEU A 49 -6.79 -3.39 18.05
CA LEU A 49 -6.17 -2.74 19.21
C LEU A 49 -7.04 -2.77 20.47
N ASN A 50 -8.16 -3.52 20.47
CA ASN A 50 -9.16 -3.57 21.54
C ASN A 50 -9.67 -2.17 21.94
N LYS A 51 -9.96 -1.33 20.94
CA LYS A 51 -10.55 0.00 21.10
C LYS A 51 -11.95 0.04 20.48
N SER A 52 -12.86 0.69 21.18
CA SER A 52 -14.18 1.04 20.67
C SER A 52 -14.16 2.49 20.22
N LEU A 53 -14.68 2.75 19.03
CA LEU A 53 -14.84 4.09 18.47
C LEU A 53 -16.33 4.34 18.23
N SER A 54 -16.79 5.56 18.53
CA SER A 54 -18.10 6.01 18.07
C SER A 54 -18.07 6.30 16.58
N GLU A 55 -19.25 6.36 15.95
CA GLU A 55 -19.35 6.69 14.52
C GLU A 55 -18.82 8.09 14.21
N GLU A 56 -18.98 9.03 15.14
CA GLU A 56 -18.40 10.38 15.05
C GLU A 56 -16.87 10.34 15.08
N GLN A 57 -16.28 9.51 15.94
CA GLN A 57 -14.82 9.33 16.00
C GLN A 57 -14.29 8.68 14.72
N VAL A 58 -14.98 7.67 14.19
CA VAL A 58 -14.63 7.04 12.91
C VAL A 58 -14.70 8.06 11.77
N ALA A 59 -15.74 8.89 11.71
CA ALA A 59 -15.88 9.94 10.71
C ALA A 59 -14.77 10.99 10.83
N GLN A 60 -14.44 11.42 12.06
CA GLN A 60 -13.37 12.38 12.32
C GLN A 60 -12.01 11.82 11.88
N MET A 61 -11.68 10.58 12.25
CA MET A 61 -10.45 9.92 11.85
C MET A 61 -10.37 9.75 10.33
N SER A 62 -11.45 9.29 9.69
CA SER A 62 -11.50 9.09 8.24
C SER A 62 -11.30 10.42 7.50
N LYS A 63 -11.88 11.52 8.00
CA LYS A 63 -11.63 12.85 7.47
C LYS A 63 -10.16 13.26 7.63
N HIS A 64 -9.58 13.06 8.82
CA HIS A 64 -8.18 13.44 9.08
C HIS A 64 -7.18 12.63 8.23
N LEU A 65 -7.41 11.33 8.09
CA LEU A 65 -6.55 10.39 7.37
C LEU A 65 -6.78 10.40 5.85
N ASN A 66 -7.81 11.10 5.35
CA ASN A 66 -8.02 11.27 3.92
C ASN A 66 -6.76 11.84 3.26
N ILE A 67 -6.31 11.24 2.15
CA ILE A 67 -5.01 11.52 1.53
C ILE A 67 -4.81 13.00 1.17
N GLU A 68 -5.88 13.73 0.80
CA GLU A 68 -5.80 15.16 0.49
C GLU A 68 -5.53 16.01 1.74
N ASN A 69 -6.09 15.62 2.88
CA ASN A 69 -5.83 16.26 4.17
C ASN A 69 -4.46 15.84 4.70
N PHE A 70 -4.12 14.56 4.58
CA PHE A 70 -2.84 13.99 5.00
C PHE A 70 -1.66 14.66 4.27
N ARG A 71 -1.79 14.90 2.96
CA ARG A 71 -0.78 15.61 2.14
C ARG A 71 -0.48 17.03 2.63
N ARG A 72 -1.47 17.71 3.21
CA ARG A 72 -1.35 19.09 3.70
C ARG A 72 -0.94 19.18 5.17
N ASN A 73 -0.84 18.05 5.87
CA ASN A 73 -0.50 18.02 7.28
C ASN A 73 1.03 18.07 7.46
N PRO A 74 1.60 19.16 8.03
CA PRO A 74 3.04 19.32 8.21
C PRO A 74 3.69 18.22 9.09
N ALA A 75 2.90 17.56 9.94
CA ALA A 75 3.40 16.49 10.79
C ALA A 75 3.77 15.20 10.03
N VAL A 76 3.30 15.05 8.78
CA VAL A 76 3.44 13.81 8.00
C VAL A 76 3.80 14.03 6.54
N ASN A 77 3.71 15.26 6.02
CA ASN A 77 4.03 15.57 4.63
C ASN A 77 5.54 15.56 4.32
N MET A 78 6.37 15.48 5.36
CA MET A 78 7.83 15.38 5.30
C MET A 78 8.53 16.53 4.55
N ASP A 79 7.91 17.72 4.48
CA ASP A 79 8.51 18.85 3.74
C ASP A 79 9.83 19.33 4.37
N PHE A 80 10.04 19.13 5.67
CA PHE A 80 11.32 19.42 6.34
C PHE A 80 12.50 18.66 5.72
N LEU A 81 12.26 17.50 5.08
CA LEU A 81 13.31 16.74 4.40
C LEU A 81 13.87 17.49 3.18
N LYS A 82 13.12 18.43 2.59
CA LYS A 82 13.61 19.32 1.53
C LYS A 82 14.58 20.36 2.10
N GLU A 83 14.28 20.89 3.28
CA GLU A 83 15.12 21.89 3.95
C GLU A 83 16.50 21.34 4.31
N VAL A 84 16.56 20.07 4.73
CA VAL A 84 17.83 19.37 5.03
C VAL A 84 18.48 18.71 3.81
N GLY A 85 17.96 18.94 2.61
CA GLY A 85 18.55 18.44 1.35
C GLY A 85 18.42 16.93 1.11
N LEU A 86 17.53 16.24 1.85
CA LEU A 86 17.26 14.81 1.64
C LEU A 86 16.19 14.56 0.56
N LEU A 87 15.33 15.55 0.29
CA LEU A 87 14.40 15.55 -0.84
C LEU A 87 14.69 16.74 -1.77
N ASN A 88 14.51 16.54 -3.08
CA ASN A 88 14.75 17.59 -4.06
C ASN A 88 13.71 18.71 -3.96
N SER A 89 14.17 19.94 -3.76
CA SER A 89 13.35 21.16 -3.83
C SER A 89 12.94 21.43 -5.29
N GLY A 90 11.64 21.37 -5.57
CA GLY A 90 11.07 21.55 -6.92
C GLY A 90 10.42 20.29 -7.50
N GLU A 91 10.67 19.13 -6.90
CA GLU A 91 10.01 17.86 -7.25
C GLU A 91 8.71 17.66 -6.45
N GLN A 92 7.97 16.60 -6.79
CA GLN A 92 6.77 16.22 -6.03
C GLN A 92 7.09 15.97 -4.55
N SER A 93 6.18 16.38 -3.66
CA SER A 93 6.26 16.09 -2.22
C SER A 93 6.24 14.59 -1.93
N PHE A 94 6.66 14.22 -0.71
CA PHE A 94 6.71 12.83 -0.25
C PHE A 94 5.39 12.08 -0.46
N ILE A 95 4.27 12.73 -0.10
CA ILE A 95 2.91 12.24 -0.40
C ILE A 95 2.55 12.64 -1.83
N ARG A 96 2.85 11.77 -2.79
CA ARG A 96 2.63 11.99 -4.23
C ARG A 96 1.14 12.00 -4.58
N LYS A 97 0.80 12.55 -5.74
CA LYS A 97 -0.52 12.33 -6.36
C LYS A 97 -0.49 10.98 -7.07
N ASP A 98 -1.63 10.31 -7.08
CA ASP A 98 -1.80 9.08 -7.85
C ASP A 98 -1.61 9.34 -9.35
N GLY A 99 -1.04 8.35 -10.03
CA GLY A 99 -0.84 8.38 -11.47
C GLY A 99 0.63 8.40 -11.86
N LEU A 100 0.99 7.45 -12.71
CA LEU A 100 2.24 7.50 -13.47
C LEU A 100 2.05 8.48 -14.64
N SER A 101 3.15 9.02 -15.16
CA SER A 101 3.08 9.65 -16.48
C SER A 101 2.65 8.58 -17.51
N LYS A 102 1.99 9.00 -18.59
CA LYS A 102 1.53 8.06 -19.63
C LYS A 102 2.70 7.27 -20.21
N GLU A 103 3.86 7.90 -20.32
CA GLU A 103 5.10 7.30 -20.80
C GLU A 103 5.59 6.20 -19.85
N LEU A 104 5.62 6.48 -18.54
CA LEU A 104 6.00 5.49 -17.53
C LEU A 104 5.00 4.34 -17.44
N GLN A 105 3.70 4.66 -17.54
CA GLN A 105 2.66 3.63 -17.57
C GLN A 105 2.86 2.70 -18.77
N ASN A 106 3.05 3.24 -19.97
CA ASN A 106 3.30 2.44 -21.17
C ASN A 106 4.58 1.60 -21.07
N CYS A 107 5.66 2.14 -20.51
CA CYS A 107 6.89 1.39 -20.27
C CYS A 107 6.68 0.22 -19.30
N LEU A 108 5.95 0.42 -18.20
CA LEU A 108 5.65 -0.65 -17.26
C LEU A 108 4.80 -1.75 -17.91
N GLU A 109 3.76 -1.35 -18.63
CA GLU A 109 2.85 -2.29 -19.31
C GLU A 109 3.57 -3.10 -20.40
N THR A 110 4.45 -2.46 -21.18
CA THR A 110 5.14 -3.12 -22.30
C THR A 110 6.24 -4.07 -21.83
N TYR A 111 7.07 -3.65 -20.88
CA TYR A 111 8.31 -4.37 -20.56
C TYR A 111 8.25 -5.15 -19.25
N TRP A 112 7.55 -4.62 -18.24
CA TRP A 112 7.61 -5.14 -16.89
C TRP A 112 6.40 -5.99 -16.54
N ALA A 113 5.22 -5.69 -17.09
CA ALA A 113 4.01 -6.43 -16.78
C ALA A 113 4.13 -7.94 -17.03
N PRO A 114 4.66 -8.43 -18.17
CA PRO A 114 4.78 -9.89 -18.39
C PRO A 114 5.68 -10.57 -17.35
N TYR A 115 6.78 -9.91 -16.96
CA TYR A 115 7.68 -10.42 -15.93
C TYR A 115 7.01 -10.44 -14.55
N LEU A 116 6.37 -9.32 -14.16
CA LEU A 116 5.67 -9.20 -12.89
C LEU A 116 4.50 -10.17 -12.80
N ASP A 117 3.75 -10.35 -13.87
CA ASP A 117 2.65 -11.33 -13.97
C ASP A 117 3.19 -12.75 -13.82
N GLY A 118 4.33 -13.08 -14.45
CA GLY A 118 5.00 -14.37 -14.28
C GLY A 118 5.40 -14.64 -12.82
N VAL A 119 6.01 -13.66 -12.16
CA VAL A 119 6.39 -13.76 -10.74
C VAL A 119 5.15 -13.88 -9.85
N MET A 120 4.11 -13.09 -10.13
CA MET A 120 2.85 -13.11 -9.41
C MET A 120 2.15 -14.46 -9.52
N ASN A 121 2.07 -15.02 -10.74
CA ASN A 121 1.45 -16.31 -10.99
C ASN A 121 2.20 -17.44 -10.29
N ALA A 122 3.55 -17.45 -10.35
CA ALA A 122 4.35 -18.40 -9.59
C ALA A 122 4.11 -18.29 -8.08
N TRP A 123 3.97 -17.06 -7.57
CA TRP A 123 3.67 -16.80 -6.17
C TRP A 123 2.26 -17.28 -5.79
N LEU A 124 1.25 -16.99 -6.62
CA LEU A 124 -0.10 -17.50 -6.46
C LEU A 124 -0.08 -19.03 -6.43
N HIS A 125 0.58 -19.73 -7.36
CA HIS A 125 0.61 -21.20 -7.33
C HIS A 125 1.23 -21.80 -6.07
N LEU A 126 2.22 -21.15 -5.47
CA LEU A 126 2.87 -21.63 -4.23
C LEU A 126 2.07 -21.30 -2.96
N PHE A 127 1.24 -20.26 -2.99
CA PHE A 127 0.56 -19.73 -1.81
C PHE A 127 -0.96 -19.57 -2.01
N TYR A 128 -1.52 -20.19 -3.04
CA TYR A 128 -2.95 -20.21 -3.34
C TYR A 128 -3.68 -20.97 -2.24
N ASP A 129 -4.39 -20.22 -1.42
CA ASP A 129 -5.32 -20.75 -0.43
C ASP A 129 -6.73 -20.42 -0.93
N PRO A 130 -7.52 -21.43 -1.36
CA PRO A 130 -8.83 -21.23 -1.97
C PRO A 130 -9.85 -20.58 -1.03
N TYR A 131 -9.56 -20.50 0.28
CA TYR A 131 -10.40 -19.87 1.29
C TYR A 131 -9.96 -18.47 1.66
N THR A 132 -8.85 -17.97 1.09
CA THR A 132 -8.42 -16.59 1.26
C THR A 132 -8.42 -15.84 -0.07
N ARG A 133 -8.93 -14.61 -0.03
CA ARG A 133 -8.92 -13.69 -1.16
C ARG A 133 -7.50 -13.63 -1.75
N PRO A 134 -7.33 -13.79 -3.08
CA PRO A 134 -6.03 -13.59 -3.69
C PRO A 134 -5.53 -12.19 -3.36
N MET A 135 -4.32 -12.08 -2.82
CA MET A 135 -3.67 -10.83 -2.39
C MET A 135 -3.76 -9.70 -3.43
N PHE A 136 -3.95 -10.04 -4.70
CA PHE A 136 -3.97 -9.11 -5.83
C PHE A 136 -5.22 -9.25 -6.72
N SER A 137 -6.37 -9.65 -6.15
CA SER A 137 -7.60 -9.82 -6.93
C SER A 137 -8.03 -8.56 -7.68
N TYR A 138 -7.61 -7.37 -7.22
CA TYR A 138 -7.92 -6.10 -7.88
C TYR A 138 -7.08 -5.85 -9.14
N PHE A 139 -5.84 -6.33 -9.22
CA PHE A 139 -4.99 -6.10 -10.39
C PHE A 139 -5.47 -6.88 -11.63
N ILE A 140 -6.14 -8.01 -11.43
CA ILE A 140 -6.75 -8.80 -12.51
C ILE A 140 -8.14 -8.25 -12.89
N GLN A 141 -8.92 -7.76 -11.92
CA GLN A 141 -10.28 -7.28 -12.19
C GLN A 141 -10.32 -5.87 -12.81
N SER A 142 -9.28 -5.04 -12.63
CA SER A 142 -9.20 -3.72 -13.27
C SER A 142 -8.68 -3.73 -14.71
N ARG A 143 -8.45 -4.93 -15.30
CA ARG A 143 -7.98 -5.13 -16.68
C ARG A 143 -9.03 -5.74 -17.61
N ARG A 144 -10.32 -5.57 -17.29
CA ARG A 144 -11.44 -5.82 -18.22
C ARG A 144 -12.24 -4.55 -18.43
#